data_AF-A0A8B9MTD9-F1
#
_entry.id   AF-A0A8B9MTD9-F1
#
_cell.length_a   1.000
_cell.length_b   1.000
_cell.length_c   1.000
_cell.angle_alpha   90.00
_cell.angle_beta   90.00
_cell.angle_gamma   90.00
#
_symmetry.space_group_name_H-M   'P 1'
#
loop_
_entity.id
_entity.type
_entity.pdbx_description
1 polymer ?
#
loop_
_entity_poly.entity_id
_entity_poly.type
_entity_poly.pdbx_seq_one_letter_code
_entity_poly.pdbx_strand_id
1 'polypeptide(L)'
;MLAVAKRKSLFDDKAVEIEELTYIIKQDINSLNKQIAQLQEVVRARGGQSGRHVQTHSNTVVVSLQSKLASMSNDFKSVLEVRTENLKQQRSRREHFSRAPVSALPLAASNLGSSTVLQDEPQRAGAVAIEMDARTSQQLQLIDEQDSYIQSRADTMQNIESTIVELGSIFQQLAHMVKEQEETIQRIDASVEDAQLNVEAAHGEILKYFQSVTSNRWLMVKIFLILIVFFIVFVVFLA
;
A
#
# COMPACT_ATOMS: atom_id res chain seq x y z
N MET A 1 -2.13 13.66 2.20
CA MET A 1 -3.37 13.13 1.58
C MET A 1 -4.65 13.50 2.33
N LEU A 2 -4.78 13.25 3.64
CA LEU A 2 -6.05 13.51 4.36
C LEU A 2 -6.55 14.98 4.35
N ALA A 3 -5.63 15.95 4.34
CA ALA A 3 -5.99 17.37 4.36
C ALA A 3 -6.48 17.88 2.99
N VAL A 4 -6.09 17.22 1.90
CA VAL A 4 -6.44 17.61 0.53
C VAL A 4 -7.85 17.12 0.17
N ALA A 5 -8.23 15.94 0.67
CA ALA A 5 -9.58 15.39 0.50
C ALA A 5 -10.69 16.21 1.20
N LYS A 6 -10.34 17.12 2.11
CA LYS A 6 -11.30 17.88 2.94
C LYS A 6 -11.71 19.25 2.38
N ARG A 7 -11.12 19.72 1.27
CA ARG A 7 -11.53 21.00 0.67
C ARG A 7 -12.69 20.78 -0.31
N LYS A 8 -13.91 20.94 0.21
CA LYS A 8 -15.15 21.13 -0.56
C LYS A 8 -15.06 22.45 -1.34
N SER A 9 -14.56 22.41 -2.57
CA SER A 9 -14.88 23.41 -3.59
C SER A 9 -15.25 22.66 -4.86
N LEU A 10 -16.45 22.93 -5.38
CA LEU A 10 -16.98 22.34 -6.61
C LEU A 10 -16.09 22.59 -7.85
N PHE A 11 -15.10 23.49 -7.74
CA PHE A 11 -14.23 23.95 -8.81
C PHE A 11 -12.72 23.81 -8.51
N ASP A 12 -12.32 23.32 -7.33
CA ASP A 12 -10.91 23.02 -6.98
C ASP A 12 -10.72 21.50 -6.88
N ASP A 13 -11.18 20.79 -7.91
CA ASP A 13 -10.99 19.36 -7.98
C ASP A 13 -9.56 19.12 -8.43
N LYS A 14 -8.69 18.79 -7.48
CA LYS A 14 -7.34 18.24 -7.70
C LYS A 14 -7.41 16.85 -8.36
N ALA A 15 -8.28 16.66 -9.35
CA ALA A 15 -8.52 15.41 -10.03
C ALA A 15 -7.26 14.94 -10.76
N VAL A 16 -6.56 15.86 -11.43
CA VAL A 16 -5.29 15.58 -12.12
C VAL A 16 -4.21 15.11 -11.13
N GLU A 17 -4.03 15.82 -10.01
CA GLU A 17 -3.05 15.43 -8.98
C GLU A 17 -3.40 14.07 -8.34
N ILE A 18 -4.69 13.80 -8.10
CA ILE A 18 -5.16 12.51 -7.59
C ILE A 18 -4.91 11.40 -8.61
N GLU A 19 -5.11 11.66 -9.90
CA GLU A 19 -4.87 10.70 -10.98
C GLU A 19 -3.38 10.39 -11.14
N GLU A 20 -2.51 11.41 -11.12
CA GLU A 20 -1.05 11.24 -11.12
C GLU A 20 -0.57 10.42 -9.91
N LEU A 21 -1.04 10.75 -8.70
CA LEU A 21 -0.71 10.00 -7.49
C LEU A 21 -1.22 8.55 -7.56
N THR A 22 -2.41 8.34 -8.13
CA THR A 22 -2.96 7.01 -8.36
C THR A 22 -2.08 6.20 -9.30
N TYR A 23 -1.60 6.81 -10.38
CA TYR A 23 -0.70 6.18 -11.33
C TYR A 23 0.65 5.80 -10.71
N ILE A 24 1.26 6.72 -9.95
CA ILE A 24 2.53 6.49 -9.26
C ILE A 24 2.39 5.32 -8.26
N ILE A 25 1.37 5.35 -7.41
CA ILE A 25 1.15 4.29 -6.40
C ILE A 25 0.87 2.95 -7.08
N LYS A 26 0.08 2.95 -8.16
CA LYS A 26 -0.17 1.76 -8.98
C LYS A 26 1.14 1.16 -9.51
N GLN A 27 2.03 1.99 -10.06
CA GLN A 27 3.31 1.56 -10.60
C GLN A 27 4.23 1.00 -9.50
N ASP A 28 4.28 1.67 -8.35
CA ASP A 28 5.11 1.27 -7.21
C ASP A 28 4.65 -0.06 -6.61
N ILE A 29 3.33 -0.24 -6.39
CA ILE A 29 2.77 -1.52 -5.90
C ILE A 29 3.10 -2.66 -6.86
N ASN A 30 2.96 -2.45 -8.17
CA ASN A 30 3.32 -3.44 -9.18
C ASN A 30 4.83 -3.76 -9.17
N SER A 31 5.67 -2.74 -9.01
CA SER A 31 7.12 -2.91 -8.90
C SER A 31 7.49 -3.72 -7.65
N LEU A 32 6.92 -3.39 -6.50
CA LEU A 32 7.12 -4.10 -5.24
C LEU A 32 6.67 -5.57 -5.35
N ASN A 33 5.51 -5.84 -5.96
CA ASN A 33 5.03 -7.20 -6.17
C ASN A 33 6.02 -8.03 -7.02
N LYS A 34 6.55 -7.45 -8.11
CA LYS A 34 7.57 -8.11 -8.95
C LYS A 34 8.87 -8.37 -8.20
N GLN A 35 9.36 -7.41 -7.43
CA GLN A 35 10.58 -7.55 -6.65
C GLN A 35 10.45 -8.62 -5.55
N ILE A 36 9.30 -8.69 -4.88
CA ILE A 36 9.01 -9.72 -3.89
C ILE A 36 8.95 -11.11 -4.54
N ALA A 37 8.34 -11.23 -5.72
CA ALA A 37 8.31 -12.49 -6.46
C ALA A 37 9.72 -12.96 -6.86
N GLN A 38 10.57 -12.05 -7.35
CA GLN A 38 11.98 -12.34 -7.66
C GLN A 38 12.76 -12.75 -6.41
N LEU A 39 12.56 -12.07 -5.28
CA LEU A 39 13.20 -12.41 -4.02
C LEU A 39 12.79 -13.82 -3.58
N GLN A 40 11.51 -14.18 -3.69
CA GLN A 40 11.04 -15.52 -3.36
C GLN A 40 11.67 -16.59 -4.25
N GLU A 41 11.84 -16.33 -5.55
CA GLU A 41 12.52 -17.24 -6.47
C GLU A 41 13.98 -17.45 -6.07
N VAL A 42 14.69 -16.38 -5.71
CA VAL A 42 16.07 -16.46 -5.20
C VAL A 42 16.15 -17.27 -3.90
N VAL A 43 15.21 -17.05 -2.98
CA VAL A 43 15.14 -17.79 -1.71
C VAL A 43 14.86 -19.28 -1.96
N ARG A 44 13.97 -19.63 -2.91
CA ARG A 44 13.75 -21.02 -3.32
C ARG A 44 14.99 -21.65 -3.97
N ALA A 45 15.66 -20.92 -4.86
CA ALA A 45 16.87 -21.40 -5.55
C ALA A 45 18.05 -21.62 -4.59
N ARG A 46 18.20 -20.76 -3.57
CA ARG A 46 19.25 -20.89 -2.54
C ARG A 46 18.94 -21.91 -1.44
N GLY A 47 17.71 -22.42 -1.35
CA GLY A 47 17.29 -23.36 -0.30
C GLY A 47 18.07 -24.68 -0.26
N GLY A 48 18.76 -25.05 -1.35
CA GLY A 48 19.59 -26.26 -1.41
C GLY A 48 21.03 -26.11 -0.93
N GLN A 49 21.55 -24.89 -0.81
CA GLN A 49 22.98 -24.63 -0.49
C GLN A 49 23.21 -23.89 0.84
N SER A 50 22.17 -23.23 1.38
CA SER A 50 22.30 -22.39 2.58
C SER A 50 21.88 -23.13 3.84
N GLY A 51 22.50 -22.81 4.99
CA GLY A 51 22.15 -23.40 6.27
C GLY A 51 20.68 -23.14 6.65
N ARG A 52 20.03 -24.11 7.32
CA ARG A 52 18.60 -24.08 7.69
C ARG A 52 18.15 -22.74 8.28
N HIS A 53 18.96 -22.14 9.15
CA HIS A 53 18.66 -20.86 9.79
C HIS A 53 18.56 -19.67 8.80
N VAL A 54 19.49 -19.58 7.84
CA VAL A 54 19.51 -18.51 6.83
C VAL A 54 18.29 -18.61 5.92
N GLN A 55 17.88 -19.84 5.60
CA GLN A 55 16.69 -20.09 4.80
C GLN A 55 15.41 -19.67 5.55
N THR A 56 15.28 -20.03 6.82
CA THR A 56 14.16 -19.64 7.67
C THR A 56 14.04 -18.12 7.78
N HIS A 57 15.15 -17.42 8.08
CA HIS A 57 15.16 -15.96 8.14
C HIS A 57 14.73 -15.33 6.81
N SER A 58 15.24 -15.82 5.69
CA SER A 58 14.90 -15.29 4.37
C SER A 58 13.42 -15.45 4.03
N ASN A 59 12.83 -16.60 4.36
CA ASN A 59 11.39 -16.81 4.22
C ASN A 59 10.59 -15.86 5.12
N THR A 60 10.97 -15.68 6.40
CA THR A 60 10.28 -14.75 7.31
C THR A 60 10.29 -13.31 6.78
N VAL A 61 11.40 -12.85 6.21
CA VAL A 61 11.50 -11.53 5.60
C VAL A 61 10.54 -11.41 4.41
N VAL A 62 10.50 -12.43 3.54
CA VAL A 62 9.61 -12.47 2.38
C VAL A 62 8.13 -12.39 2.81
N VAL A 63 7.70 -13.17 3.81
CA VAL A 63 6.32 -13.08 4.36
C VAL A 63 6.04 -11.70 4.95
N SER A 64 6.98 -11.13 5.71
CA SER A 64 6.80 -9.80 6.29
C SER A 64 6.59 -8.72 5.22
N LEU A 65 7.39 -8.76 4.15
CA LEU A 65 7.26 -7.85 3.01
C LEU A 65 5.92 -8.05 2.28
N GLN A 66 5.49 -9.30 2.08
CA GLN A 66 4.20 -9.63 1.46
C GLN A 66 3.02 -9.10 2.29
N SER A 67 3.05 -9.28 3.61
CA SER A 67 2.02 -8.76 4.52
C SER A 67 1.95 -7.24 4.47
N LYS A 68 3.10 -6.55 4.46
CA LYS A 68 3.16 -5.08 4.29
C LYS A 68 2.60 -4.64 2.93
N LEU A 69 2.95 -5.33 1.84
CA LEU A 69 2.42 -5.04 0.51
C LEU A 69 0.90 -5.26 0.45
N ALA A 70 0.39 -6.31 1.07
CA ALA A 70 -1.04 -6.58 1.17
C ALA A 70 -1.76 -5.46 1.92
N SER A 71 -1.23 -5.02 3.07
CA SER A 71 -1.79 -3.90 3.84
C SER A 71 -1.80 -2.62 3.03
N MET A 72 -0.68 -2.25 2.40
CA MET A 72 -0.59 -1.04 1.57
C MET A 72 -1.55 -1.09 0.37
N SER A 73 -1.69 -2.25 -0.27
CA SER A 73 -2.65 -2.46 -1.36
C SER A 73 -4.09 -2.33 -0.89
N ASN A 74 -4.40 -2.74 0.34
CA ASN A 74 -5.73 -2.64 0.92
C ASN A 74 -6.09 -1.20 1.31
N ASP A 75 -5.13 -0.47 1.87
CA ASP A 75 -5.28 0.96 2.16
C ASP A 75 -5.50 1.74 0.87
N PHE A 76 -4.72 1.44 -0.17
CA PHE A 76 -4.87 2.07 -1.48
C PHE A 76 -6.23 1.76 -2.12
N LYS A 77 -6.68 0.50 -2.10
CA LYS A 77 -8.02 0.09 -2.54
C LYS A 77 -9.11 0.87 -1.79
N SER A 78 -8.99 1.03 -0.48
CA SER A 78 -9.96 1.79 0.33
C SER A 78 -10.03 3.26 -0.08
N VAL A 79 -8.88 3.89 -0.38
CA VAL A 79 -8.85 5.27 -0.89
C VAL A 79 -9.51 5.39 -2.26
N LEU A 80 -9.26 4.42 -3.15
CA LEU A 80 -9.88 4.37 -4.47
C LEU A 80 -11.40 4.17 -4.41
N GLU A 81 -11.89 3.34 -3.48
CA GLU A 81 -13.33 3.18 -3.22
C GLU A 81 -13.96 4.48 -2.72
N VAL A 82 -13.32 5.17 -1.77
CA VAL A 82 -13.75 6.50 -1.31
C VAL A 82 -13.76 7.50 -2.47
N ARG A 83 -12.76 7.48 -3.36
CA ARG A 83 -12.73 8.36 -4.54
C ARG A 83 -13.88 8.06 -5.49
N THR A 84 -14.15 6.78 -5.76
CA THR A 84 -15.27 6.31 -6.60
C THR A 84 -16.60 6.76 -6.03
N GLU A 85 -16.79 6.62 -4.71
CA GLU A 85 -18.00 7.08 -4.03
C GLU A 85 -18.16 8.60 -4.13
N ASN A 86 -17.08 9.37 -3.91
CA ASN A 86 -17.12 10.84 -4.04
C ASN A 86 -17.47 11.28 -5.47
N LEU A 87 -16.91 10.63 -6.49
CA LEU A 87 -17.24 10.88 -7.89
C LEU A 87 -18.72 10.59 -8.19
N LYS A 88 -19.23 9.46 -7.68
CA LYS A 88 -20.64 9.07 -7.83
C LYS A 88 -21.58 10.05 -7.13
N GLN A 89 -21.26 10.47 -5.92
CA GLN A 89 -22.05 11.45 -5.17
C GLN A 89 -22.05 12.82 -5.89
N GLN A 90 -20.91 13.25 -6.43
CA GLN A 90 -20.81 14.50 -7.19
C GLN A 90 -21.64 14.44 -8.48
N ARG A 91 -21.60 13.31 -9.20
CA ARG A 91 -22.46 13.06 -10.37
C ARG A 91 -23.94 13.07 -10.01
N SER A 92 -24.36 12.36 -8.97
CA SER A 92 -25.76 12.34 -8.51
C SER A 92 -26.25 13.74 -8.12
N ARG A 93 -25.47 14.49 -7.33
CA ARG A 93 -25.81 15.88 -6.98
C ARG A 93 -25.97 16.71 -8.25
N ARG A 94 -25.01 16.63 -9.19
CA ARG A 94 -25.10 17.32 -10.48
C ARG A 94 -26.39 16.96 -11.20
N GLU A 95 -26.70 15.67 -11.40
CA GLU A 95 -27.92 15.22 -12.07
C GLU A 95 -29.20 15.75 -11.40
N HIS A 96 -29.23 15.89 -10.08
CA HIS A 96 -30.36 16.49 -9.36
C HIS A 96 -30.48 18.00 -9.55
N PHE A 97 -29.37 18.73 -9.74
CA PHE A 97 -29.36 20.18 -9.91
C PHE A 97 -29.35 20.62 -11.39
N SER A 98 -28.83 19.81 -12.32
CA SER A 98 -28.80 20.09 -13.76
C SER A 98 -30.08 19.65 -14.48
N ARG A 99 -30.88 18.78 -13.85
CA ARG A 99 -32.21 18.39 -14.35
C ARG A 99 -33.33 19.34 -13.90
N ALA A 100 -32.97 20.51 -13.33
CA ALA A 100 -33.93 21.61 -13.22
C ALA A 100 -34.33 22.04 -14.64
N PRO A 101 -35.64 22.04 -14.98
CA PRO A 101 -36.06 22.33 -16.33
C PRO A 101 -35.72 23.79 -16.64
N VAL A 102 -34.83 24.03 -17.59
CA VAL A 102 -34.73 25.31 -18.29
C VAL A 102 -36.02 25.65 -19.08
N SER A 103 -37.06 24.81 -18.98
CA SER A 103 -38.39 25.02 -19.57
C SER A 103 -39.34 25.90 -18.76
N ALA A 104 -38.90 26.60 -17.72
CA ALA A 104 -39.75 27.51 -16.94
C ALA A 104 -39.09 28.88 -16.72
N LEU A 105 -38.68 29.54 -17.80
CA LEU A 105 -38.73 31.01 -17.81
C LEU A 105 -40.15 31.39 -18.26
N PRO A 106 -41.05 31.84 -17.37
CA PRO A 106 -42.24 32.50 -17.84
C PRO A 106 -41.78 33.76 -18.56
N LEU A 107 -42.02 33.84 -19.88
CA LEU A 107 -42.07 35.12 -20.56
C LEU A 107 -43.11 35.96 -19.80
N ALA A 108 -42.65 36.84 -18.92
CA ALA A 108 -43.47 37.81 -18.24
C ALA A 108 -43.91 38.85 -19.29
N ALA A 109 -44.93 38.50 -20.06
CA ALA A 109 -45.72 39.41 -20.85
C ALA A 109 -46.66 40.17 -19.91
N SER A 110 -46.17 41.25 -19.29
CA SER A 110 -47.05 42.22 -18.63
C SER A 110 -46.27 43.49 -18.28
N ASN A 111 -46.24 44.44 -19.22
CA ASN A 111 -45.96 45.84 -18.89
C ASN A 111 -46.77 46.79 -19.77
N LEU A 112 -48.07 46.49 -19.95
CA LEU A 112 -49.01 47.43 -20.55
C LEU A 112 -49.84 48.11 -19.45
N GLY A 113 -49.27 49.19 -18.90
CA GLY A 113 -49.97 50.04 -17.96
C GLY A 113 -49.12 51.22 -17.52
N SER A 114 -48.99 52.26 -18.36
CA SER A 114 -49.09 53.66 -17.94
C SER A 114 -48.74 54.61 -19.10
N SER A 115 -49.80 55.25 -19.62
CA SER A 115 -49.91 56.69 -19.91
C SER A 115 -48.80 57.47 -20.63
N THR A 116 -49.24 58.08 -21.74
CA THR A 116 -48.85 59.41 -22.27
C THR A 116 -47.50 59.54 -22.98
N VAL A 117 -47.53 59.79 -24.29
CA VAL A 117 -47.19 61.07 -24.94
C VAL A 117 -47.42 60.91 -26.45
N LEU A 118 -48.17 61.85 -27.01
CA LEU A 118 -48.40 62.05 -28.44
C LEU A 118 -47.10 62.50 -29.14
N GLN A 119 -46.67 61.84 -30.22
CA GLN A 119 -46.08 62.53 -31.38
C GLN A 119 -46.01 61.59 -32.60
N ASP A 120 -46.28 62.19 -33.74
CA ASP A 120 -46.58 61.70 -35.09
C ASP A 120 -45.32 61.45 -35.95
N GLU A 121 -45.17 60.28 -36.60
CA GLU A 121 -44.66 60.10 -37.99
C GLU A 121 -44.59 58.62 -38.44
N PRO A 122 -44.75 58.31 -39.75
CA PRO A 122 -44.87 56.93 -40.26
C PRO A 122 -43.58 56.35 -40.88
N GLN A 123 -43.60 55.02 -41.07
CA GLN A 123 -42.69 54.21 -41.91
C GLN A 123 -41.24 53.99 -41.44
N ARG A 124 -41.01 52.81 -40.87
CA ARG A 124 -39.99 51.86 -41.37
C ARG A 124 -40.27 50.48 -40.81
N ALA A 125 -40.64 49.56 -41.70
CA ALA A 125 -40.67 48.13 -41.44
C ALA A 125 -39.22 47.63 -41.26
N GLY A 126 -38.66 47.81 -40.06
CA GLY A 126 -37.45 47.14 -39.62
C GLY A 126 -37.84 45.81 -38.99
N ALA A 127 -37.72 44.73 -39.76
CA ALA A 127 -37.89 43.38 -39.27
C ALA A 127 -36.97 43.16 -38.05
N VAL A 128 -37.57 42.85 -36.90
CA VAL A 128 -36.88 42.30 -35.73
C VAL A 128 -36.55 40.84 -36.07
N ALA A 129 -35.58 40.66 -36.96
CA ALA A 129 -35.09 39.35 -37.34
C ALA A 129 -34.14 38.84 -36.24
N ILE A 130 -34.70 38.07 -35.32
CA ILE A 130 -34.09 36.86 -34.76
C ILE A 130 -32.68 37.09 -34.15
N GLU A 131 -32.65 37.70 -32.97
CA GLU A 131 -31.53 37.58 -32.01
C GLU A 131 -31.66 36.30 -31.16
N MET A 132 -32.25 35.25 -31.74
CA MET A 132 -32.47 33.95 -31.11
C MET A 132 -31.28 33.00 -31.37
N ASP A 133 -30.62 33.14 -32.53
CA ASP A 133 -29.52 32.26 -32.96
C ASP A 133 -28.20 32.50 -32.17
N ALA A 134 -27.97 33.75 -31.74
CA ALA A 134 -26.81 34.11 -30.90
C ALA A 134 -26.92 33.57 -29.46
N ARG A 135 -28.14 33.36 -28.96
CA ARG A 135 -28.38 32.77 -27.62
C ARG A 135 -28.37 31.24 -27.67
N THR A 136 -28.86 30.64 -28.76
CA THR A 136 -28.81 29.19 -28.97
C THR A 136 -27.37 28.68 -29.14
N SER A 137 -26.53 29.40 -29.88
CA SER A 137 -25.10 29.05 -30.02
C SER A 137 -24.33 29.14 -28.70
N GLN A 138 -24.61 30.13 -27.85
CA GLN A 138 -24.03 30.24 -26.51
C GLN A 138 -24.53 29.14 -25.55
N GLN A 139 -25.76 28.64 -25.75
CA GLN A 139 -26.29 27.51 -24.98
C GLN A 139 -25.69 26.16 -25.39
N LEU A 140 -25.38 25.96 -26.69
CA LEU A 140 -24.67 24.75 -27.14
C LEU A 140 -23.26 24.65 -26.58
N GLN A 141 -22.54 25.78 -26.47
CA GLN A 141 -21.17 25.79 -25.97
C GLN A 141 -21.09 25.39 -24.48
N LEU A 142 -22.10 25.76 -23.69
CA LEU A 142 -22.22 25.38 -22.27
C LEU A 142 -22.61 23.90 -22.07
N ILE A 143 -23.21 23.27 -23.08
CA ILE A 143 -23.54 21.84 -23.07
C ILE A 143 -22.30 21.02 -23.42
N ASP A 144 -21.53 21.45 -24.42
CA ASP A 144 -20.30 20.78 -24.86
C ASP A 144 -19.20 20.78 -23.77
N GLU A 145 -19.05 21.90 -23.06
CA GLU A 145 -18.14 21.99 -21.90
C GLU A 145 -18.61 21.10 -20.73
N GLN A 146 -19.92 20.87 -20.60
CA GLN A 146 -20.48 19.97 -19.59
C GLN A 146 -20.24 18.51 -19.95
N ASP A 147 -20.44 18.14 -21.22
CA ASP A 147 -20.29 16.77 -21.70
C ASP A 147 -18.82 16.31 -21.65
N SER A 148 -17.88 17.18 -22.01
CA SER A 148 -16.44 16.89 -21.91
C SER A 148 -16.00 16.56 -20.47
N TYR A 149 -16.51 17.28 -19.47
CA TYR A 149 -16.23 17.00 -18.06
C TYR A 149 -16.83 15.65 -17.62
N ILE A 150 -18.07 15.34 -18.03
CA ILE A 150 -18.72 14.07 -17.68
C ILE A 150 -17.97 12.88 -18.29
N GLN A 151 -17.49 13.03 -19.52
CA GLN A 151 -16.69 12.01 -20.20
C GLN A 151 -15.36 11.77 -19.46
N SER A 152 -14.60 12.83 -19.15
CA SER A 152 -13.35 12.73 -18.39
C SER A 152 -13.55 12.01 -17.04
N ARG A 153 -14.70 12.24 -16.37
CA ARG A 153 -15.02 11.58 -15.10
C ARG A 153 -15.36 10.11 -15.25
N ALA A 154 -16.04 9.74 -16.33
CA ALA A 154 -16.31 8.34 -16.65
C ALA A 154 -14.99 7.59 -16.89
N ASP A 155 -14.06 8.21 -17.63
CA ASP A 155 -12.74 7.64 -17.91
C ASP A 155 -11.92 7.46 -16.61
N THR A 156 -11.87 8.48 -15.74
CA THR A 156 -11.20 8.36 -14.43
C THR A 156 -11.80 7.22 -13.59
N MET A 157 -13.12 7.09 -13.57
CA MET A 157 -13.80 6.03 -12.80
C MET A 157 -13.47 4.63 -13.34
N GLN A 158 -13.44 4.48 -14.67
CA GLN A 158 -13.01 3.24 -15.32
C GLN A 158 -11.55 2.89 -15.01
N ASN A 159 -10.65 3.88 -15.00
CA ASN A 159 -9.24 3.69 -14.63
C ASN A 159 -9.09 3.23 -13.18
N ILE A 160 -9.89 3.78 -12.27
CA ILE A 160 -9.93 3.37 -10.86
C ILE A 160 -10.44 1.93 -10.75
N GLU A 161 -11.53 1.59 -11.43
CA GLU A 161 -12.09 0.23 -11.43
C GLU A 161 -11.07 -0.81 -11.94
N SER A 162 -10.39 -0.52 -13.05
CA SER A 162 -9.31 -1.38 -13.56
C SER A 162 -8.20 -1.57 -12.54
N THR A 163 -7.83 -0.51 -11.82
CA THR A 163 -6.78 -0.57 -10.80
C THR A 163 -7.22 -1.41 -9.60
N ILE A 164 -8.48 -1.32 -9.17
CA ILE A 164 -9.04 -2.16 -8.11
C ILE A 164 -9.01 -3.65 -8.51
N VAL A 165 -9.34 -3.96 -9.76
CA VAL A 165 -9.28 -5.34 -10.29
C VAL A 165 -7.84 -5.87 -10.30
N GLU A 166 -6.88 -5.05 -10.74
CA GLU A 166 -5.46 -5.40 -10.71
C GLU A 166 -4.97 -5.66 -9.27
N LEU A 167 -5.33 -4.80 -8.30
CA LEU A 167 -5.02 -5.04 -6.88
C LEU A 167 -5.64 -6.36 -6.40
N GLY A 168 -6.83 -6.71 -6.88
CA GLY A 168 -7.45 -8.02 -6.64
C GLY A 168 -6.57 -9.19 -7.08
N SER A 169 -5.94 -9.09 -8.24
CA SER A 169 -4.99 -10.11 -8.72
C SER A 169 -3.75 -10.23 -7.83
N ILE A 170 -3.23 -9.10 -7.34
CA ILE A 170 -2.11 -9.06 -6.40
C ILE A 170 -2.50 -9.72 -5.07
N PHE A 171 -3.72 -9.48 -4.57
CA PHE A 171 -4.22 -10.16 -3.37
C PHE A 171 -4.34 -11.66 -3.55
N GLN A 172 -4.81 -12.14 -4.71
CA GLN A 172 -4.84 -13.58 -4.99
C GLN A 172 -3.44 -14.18 -4.97
N GLN A 173 -2.48 -13.49 -5.61
CA GLN A 173 -1.10 -13.92 -5.63
C GLN A 173 -0.49 -13.95 -4.22
N LEU A 174 -0.70 -12.89 -3.43
CA LEU A 174 -0.23 -12.81 -2.04
C LEU A 174 -0.91 -13.87 -1.15
N ALA A 175 -2.21 -14.12 -1.32
CA ALA A 175 -2.93 -15.14 -0.56
C ALA A 175 -2.39 -16.55 -0.82
N HIS A 176 -2.12 -16.88 -2.09
CA HIS A 176 -1.47 -18.14 -2.44
C HIS A 176 -0.07 -18.25 -1.82
N MET A 177 0.69 -17.15 -1.89
CA MET A 177 2.07 -17.05 -1.45
C MET A 177 2.23 -17.11 0.08
N VAL A 178 1.25 -16.58 0.83
CA VAL A 178 1.19 -16.67 2.29
C VAL A 178 0.77 -18.06 2.74
N LYS A 179 -0.23 -18.67 2.08
CA LYS A 179 -0.69 -20.04 2.39
C LYS A 179 0.42 -21.09 2.24
N GLU A 180 1.26 -20.96 1.22
CA GLU A 180 2.40 -21.86 1.00
C GLU A 180 3.50 -21.69 2.08
N GLN A 181 3.59 -20.52 2.72
CA GLN A 181 4.62 -20.22 3.72
C GLN A 181 4.18 -20.42 5.18
N GLU A 182 2.87 -20.49 5.46
CA GLU A 182 2.32 -20.75 6.80
C GLU A 182 2.85 -22.06 7.42
N GLU A 183 3.12 -23.08 6.59
CA GLU A 183 3.71 -24.35 7.01
C GLU A 183 5.18 -24.22 7.47
N THR A 184 5.90 -23.17 7.03
CA THR A 184 7.31 -22.95 7.37
C THR A 184 7.47 -22.16 8.68
N ILE A 185 6.49 -21.29 9.01
CA ILE A 185 6.51 -20.45 10.22
C ILE A 185 6.40 -21.30 11.48
N GLN A 186 5.64 -22.40 11.46
CA GLN A 186 5.56 -23.35 12.59
C GLN A 186 6.92 -23.98 12.97
N ARG A 187 7.95 -23.87 12.11
CA ARG A 187 9.29 -24.41 12.36
C ARG A 187 10.26 -23.39 12.96
N ILE A 188 9.86 -22.12 13.13
CA ILE A 188 10.69 -21.10 13.78
C ILE A 188 10.79 -21.38 15.29
N ASP A 189 9.67 -21.74 15.93
CA ASP A 189 9.67 -22.16 17.34
C ASP A 189 10.62 -23.35 17.56
N ALA A 190 10.58 -24.34 16.66
CA ALA A 190 11.49 -25.49 16.70
C ALA A 190 12.98 -25.11 16.54
N SER A 191 13.30 -24.03 15.83
CA SER A 191 14.69 -23.59 15.63
C SER A 191 15.25 -22.83 16.82
N VAL A 192 14.39 -22.12 17.58
CA VAL A 192 14.76 -21.49 18.87
C VAL A 192 14.95 -22.58 19.92
N GLU A 193 14.08 -23.59 19.93
CA GLU A 193 14.19 -24.74 20.83
C GLU A 193 15.46 -25.56 20.55
N ASP A 194 15.77 -25.83 19.28
CA ASP A 194 17.03 -26.49 18.90
C ASP A 194 18.26 -25.66 19.31
N ALA A 195 18.21 -24.33 19.18
CA ALA A 195 19.31 -23.46 19.62
C ALA A 195 19.48 -23.49 21.15
N GLN A 196 18.37 -23.47 21.90
CA GLN A 196 18.36 -23.59 23.35
C GLN A 196 18.94 -24.95 23.80
N LEU A 197 18.51 -26.05 23.16
CA LEU A 197 19.02 -27.39 23.44
C LEU A 197 20.52 -27.53 23.17
N ASN A 198 21.01 -26.94 22.08
CA ASN A 198 22.44 -26.94 21.76
C ASN A 198 23.27 -26.10 22.75
N VAL A 199 22.75 -24.96 23.20
CA VAL A 199 23.40 -24.12 24.22
C VAL A 199 23.45 -24.85 25.56
N GLU A 200 22.38 -25.55 25.94
CA GLU A 200 22.30 -26.31 27.18
C GLU A 200 23.22 -27.54 27.16
N ALA A 201 23.28 -28.25 26.03
CA ALA A 201 24.24 -29.34 25.83
C ALA A 201 25.70 -28.85 25.90
N ALA A 202 26.01 -27.72 25.27
CA ALA A 202 27.34 -27.10 25.34
C ALA A 202 27.69 -26.68 26.79
N HIS A 203 26.73 -26.15 27.55
CA HIS A 203 26.92 -25.80 28.95
C HIS A 203 27.24 -27.02 29.82
N GLY A 204 26.54 -28.13 29.60
CA GLY A 204 26.79 -29.39 30.29
C GLY A 204 28.18 -29.97 30.02
N GLU A 205 28.65 -29.95 28.78
CA GLU A 205 29.99 -30.43 28.42
C GLU A 205 31.10 -29.53 29.01
N ILE A 206 30.90 -28.21 29.04
CA ILE A 206 31.85 -27.27 29.68
C ILE A 206 31.92 -27.55 31.19
N LEU A 207 30.79 -27.78 31.85
CA LEU A 207 30.75 -28.12 33.28
C LEU A 207 31.46 -29.45 33.58
N LYS A 208 31.24 -30.49 32.76
CA LYS A 208 31.96 -31.77 32.88
C LYS A 208 33.46 -31.58 32.72
N TYR A 209 33.89 -30.81 31.72
CA TYR A 209 35.32 -30.53 31.51
C TYR A 209 35.91 -29.80 32.72
N PHE A 210 35.22 -28.80 33.26
CA PHE A 210 35.64 -28.07 34.45
C PHE A 210 35.80 -28.98 35.69
N GLN A 211 34.89 -29.93 35.91
CA GLN A 211 35.00 -30.93 36.97
C GLN A 211 36.15 -31.92 36.75
N SER A 212 36.40 -32.35 35.51
CA SER A 212 37.51 -33.25 35.21
C SER A 212 38.88 -32.59 35.44
N VAL A 213 39.01 -31.30 35.09
CA VAL A 213 40.23 -30.52 35.30
C VAL A 213 40.47 -30.26 36.80
N THR A 214 39.42 -30.02 37.60
CA THR A 214 39.59 -29.80 39.04
C THR A 214 40.01 -31.07 39.79
N SER A 215 39.46 -32.24 39.44
CA SER A 215 39.79 -33.52 40.07
C SER A 215 41.26 -33.92 39.89
N ASN A 216 41.81 -33.67 38.69
CA ASN A 216 43.19 -34.03 38.38
C ASN A 216 44.24 -33.22 39.14
N ARG A 217 43.88 -32.08 39.75
CA ARG A 217 44.81 -31.27 40.55
C ARG A 217 45.28 -32.03 41.78
N TRP A 218 44.40 -32.79 42.44
CA TRP A 218 44.77 -33.54 43.63
C TRP A 218 45.65 -34.76 43.29
N LEU A 219 45.42 -35.38 42.14
CA LEU A 219 46.28 -36.44 41.61
C LEU A 219 47.69 -35.91 41.29
N MET A 220 47.79 -34.73 40.68
CA MET A 220 49.07 -34.09 40.38
C MET A 220 49.85 -33.75 41.65
N VAL A 221 49.16 -33.23 42.69
CA VAL A 221 49.76 -32.98 44.02
C VAL A 221 50.32 -34.25 44.65
N LYS A 222 49.62 -35.39 44.57
CA LYS A 222 50.12 -36.67 45.10
C LYS A 222 51.39 -37.14 44.40
N ILE A 223 51.42 -37.08 43.07
CA ILE A 223 52.60 -37.47 42.27
C ILE A 223 53.79 -36.56 42.62
N PHE A 224 53.55 -35.26 42.76
CA PHE A 224 54.57 -34.30 43.16
C PHE A 224 55.14 -34.58 44.56
N LEU A 225 54.30 -34.94 45.52
CA LEU A 225 54.72 -35.29 46.88
C LEU A 225 55.61 -36.56 46.89
N ILE A 226 55.23 -37.56 46.10
CA ILE A 226 56.04 -38.78 45.91
C ILE A 226 57.41 -38.46 45.29
N LEU A 227 57.47 -37.58 44.30
CA LEU A 227 58.74 -37.15 43.71
C LEU A 227 59.63 -36.42 44.72
N ILE A 228 59.05 -35.56 45.57
CA ILE A 228 59.81 -34.87 46.64
C ILE A 228 60.39 -35.88 47.64
N VAL A 229 59.58 -36.83 48.10
CA VAL A 229 60.04 -37.84 49.06
C VAL A 229 61.16 -38.69 48.44
N PHE A 230 61.01 -39.11 47.19
CA PHE A 230 62.06 -39.84 46.47
C PHE A 230 63.34 -39.01 46.33
N PHE A 231 63.23 -37.73 45.99
CA PHE A 231 64.39 -36.82 45.89
C PHE A 231 65.12 -36.68 47.23
N ILE A 232 64.40 -36.52 48.34
CA ILE A 232 65.00 -36.43 49.68
C ILE A 232 65.75 -37.72 50.02
N VAL A 233 65.13 -38.89 49.78
CA VAL A 233 65.79 -40.18 50.02
C VAL A 233 67.04 -40.32 49.14
N PHE A 234 66.96 -39.96 47.86
CA PHE A 234 68.09 -40.01 46.95
C PHE A 234 69.25 -39.12 47.42
N VAL A 235 68.97 -37.87 47.82
CA VAL A 235 70.02 -36.97 48.32
C VAL A 235 70.63 -37.49 49.63
N VAL A 236 69.84 -38.02 50.54
CA VAL A 236 70.33 -38.50 51.85
C VAL A 236 71.13 -39.80 51.74
N PHE A 237 70.80 -40.68 50.78
CA PHE A 237 71.46 -41.98 50.63
C PHE A 237 72.57 -42.00 49.57
N LEU A 238 72.59 -41.03 48.63
CA LEU A 238 73.55 -40.99 47.53
C LEU A 238 74.57 -39.84 47.65
N ALA A 239 74.34 -38.87 48.54
CA ALA A 239 75.38 -37.95 49.03
C ALA A 239 76.02 -38.51 50.31
#